data_AF-A0A841LFC3-F1
#
_entry.id   AF-A0A841LFC3-F1
#
_cell.length_a   1.000
_cell.length_b   1.000
_cell.length_c   1.000
_cell.angle_alpha   90.00
_cell.angle_beta   90.00
_cell.angle_gamma   90.00
#
_symmetry.space_group_name_H-M   'P 1'
#
loop_
_entity.id
_entity.type
_entity.pdbx_description
1 polymer ?
#
loop_
_entity_poly.entity_id
_entity_poly.type
_entity_poly.pdbx_seq_one_letter_code
_entity_poly.pdbx_strand_id
1 'polypeptide(L)'
;MKRTILFLLLFPVTITFAQKQLKIVKATSTSVDIKDDNYPVRKNAWTVMPKEKLDVYTTSAKKVTFYTDKESISFNVDPKVGEYDFIILVNGTDTARTQVKYDAKAPSRKPIAYLDTLQKAGKYNLSDRREVPVFTYQSMENPNLVRIRKELRLDSIAGKGNELSQIFNLMHWVHNLIRHDGNSDNPNLKNAIELIRVCREQNRGVNCRMLATVLNECYLAMGITSRYITCMPKETNFDDCHVINMVYSKDLSKWIWIDPTFNSYVMDEKGNLLGIQEVRERLVKGMPLVLNADANWNRTALQSKEYYLQTYMAKNLYRLETPVVSQYDTETWTSGKEVAYVELLPLDGIVQGPQKRESINQKTGVKFINYKTNNPELFWTTPR
;
A
#
# COMPACT_ATOMS: atom_id res chain seq x y z
N MET A 1 -17.42 -92.42 -27.49
CA MET A 1 -18.28 -91.41 -26.83
C MET A 1 -17.93 -91.32 -25.35
N LYS A 2 -17.35 -90.21 -24.89
CA LYS A 2 -17.51 -89.66 -23.53
C LYS A 2 -17.04 -88.20 -23.59
N ARG A 3 -17.96 -87.29 -23.23
CA ARG A 3 -17.87 -85.84 -23.39
C ARG A 3 -16.96 -85.23 -22.32
N THR A 4 -16.03 -84.36 -22.70
CA THR A 4 -15.29 -83.51 -21.78
C THR A 4 -16.01 -82.16 -21.70
N ILE A 5 -16.56 -81.84 -20.52
CA ILE A 5 -17.21 -80.55 -20.24
C ILE A 5 -16.12 -79.56 -19.82
N LEU A 6 -15.96 -78.48 -20.58
CA LEU A 6 -15.04 -77.38 -20.29
C LEU A 6 -15.79 -76.34 -19.45
N PHE A 7 -15.40 -76.18 -18.17
CA PHE A 7 -15.89 -75.10 -17.32
C PHE A 7 -15.12 -73.81 -17.64
N LEU A 8 -15.82 -72.82 -18.20
CA LEU A 8 -15.27 -71.49 -18.44
C LEU A 8 -15.45 -70.64 -17.17
N LEU A 9 -14.37 -70.40 -16.43
CA LEU A 9 -14.32 -69.49 -15.28
C LEU A 9 -14.18 -68.04 -15.78
N LEU A 10 -15.29 -67.30 -15.75
CA LEU A 10 -15.32 -65.85 -15.95
C LEU A 10 -14.93 -65.14 -14.64
N PHE A 11 -13.72 -64.59 -14.58
CA PHE A 11 -13.33 -63.64 -13.53
C PHE A 11 -13.88 -62.24 -13.86
N PRO A 12 -14.69 -61.62 -12.98
CA PRO A 12 -15.04 -60.22 -13.14
C PRO A 12 -13.84 -59.35 -12.75
N VAL A 13 -13.23 -58.71 -13.75
CA VAL A 13 -12.25 -57.63 -13.52
C VAL A 13 -13.01 -56.40 -13.05
N THR A 14 -12.99 -56.15 -11.74
CA THR A 14 -13.47 -54.89 -11.17
C THR A 14 -12.34 -53.87 -11.26
N ILE A 15 -12.47 -52.90 -12.17
CA ILE A 15 -11.57 -51.75 -12.25
C ILE A 15 -12.01 -50.75 -11.17
N THR A 16 -11.40 -50.81 -10.00
CA THR A 16 -11.55 -49.77 -8.98
C THR A 16 -10.67 -48.57 -9.34
N PHE A 17 -11.26 -47.48 -9.84
CA PHE A 17 -10.58 -46.20 -9.87
C PHE A 17 -10.45 -45.68 -8.44
N ALA A 18 -9.24 -45.69 -7.88
CA ALA A 18 -8.96 -45.05 -6.61
C ALA A 18 -9.10 -43.53 -6.77
N GLN A 19 -10.22 -42.97 -6.31
CA GLN A 19 -10.42 -41.53 -6.28
C GLN A 19 -9.45 -40.94 -5.24
N LYS A 20 -8.47 -40.15 -5.70
CA LYS A 20 -7.44 -39.57 -4.83
C LYS A 20 -8.11 -38.65 -3.81
N GLN A 21 -8.07 -39.05 -2.54
CA GLN A 21 -8.72 -38.30 -1.46
C GLN A 21 -8.10 -36.91 -1.33
N LEU A 22 -8.94 -35.87 -1.38
CA LEU A 22 -8.48 -34.49 -1.20
C LEU A 22 -7.99 -34.30 0.24
N LYS A 23 -6.91 -33.52 0.40
CA LYS A 23 -6.44 -33.11 1.72
C LYS A 23 -7.49 -32.17 2.34
N ILE A 24 -7.74 -32.33 3.64
CA ILE A 24 -8.67 -31.49 4.40
C ILE A 24 -7.86 -30.70 5.43
N VAL A 25 -8.12 -29.40 5.52
CA VAL A 25 -7.62 -28.52 6.60
C VAL A 25 -8.82 -27.93 7.33
N LYS A 26 -8.78 -27.89 8.67
CA LYS A 26 -9.90 -27.40 9.49
C LYS A 26 -9.77 -25.91 9.78
N ALA A 27 -10.91 -25.24 9.96
CA ALA A 27 -10.99 -23.84 10.38
C ALA A 27 -12.24 -23.58 11.24
N THR A 28 -12.20 -22.57 12.10
CA THR A 28 -13.41 -21.97 12.73
C THR A 28 -13.75 -20.59 12.17
N SER A 29 -12.87 -20.01 11.35
CA SER A 29 -13.08 -18.77 10.62
C SER A 29 -13.02 -19.00 9.10
N THR A 30 -13.73 -18.18 8.33
CA THR A 30 -13.56 -18.13 6.87
C THR A 30 -12.34 -17.32 6.46
N SER A 31 -11.70 -16.59 7.37
CA SER A 31 -10.49 -15.84 7.09
C SER A 31 -9.25 -16.72 7.21
N VAL A 32 -8.38 -16.68 6.19
CA VAL A 32 -7.18 -17.51 6.10
C VAL A 32 -5.97 -16.63 5.80
N ASP A 33 -4.89 -16.84 6.55
CA ASP A 33 -3.61 -16.21 6.27
C ASP A 33 -2.85 -16.99 5.20
N ILE A 34 -2.11 -16.30 4.35
CA ILE A 34 -1.40 -16.92 3.23
C ILE A 34 0.07 -16.57 3.23
N LYS A 35 0.92 -17.57 3.01
CA LYS A 35 2.34 -17.40 2.73
C LYS A 35 2.68 -17.95 1.35
N ASP A 36 3.10 -17.06 0.45
CA ASP A 36 3.61 -17.38 -0.88
C ASP A 36 5.14 -17.36 -0.86
N ASP A 37 5.82 -18.46 -1.20
CA ASP A 37 7.28 -18.62 -1.14
C ASP A 37 7.88 -18.14 0.21
N ASN A 38 8.77 -17.16 0.14
CA ASN A 38 9.41 -16.49 1.27
C ASN A 38 8.71 -15.17 1.63
N TYR A 39 7.55 -14.87 1.05
CA TYR A 39 6.76 -13.69 1.40
C TYR A 39 6.33 -13.75 2.88
N PRO A 40 6.31 -12.62 3.62
CA PRO A 40 5.75 -12.59 4.97
C PRO A 40 4.32 -13.14 5.00
N VAL A 41 3.90 -13.74 6.11
CA VAL A 41 2.52 -14.24 6.23
C VAL A 41 1.54 -13.07 6.06
N ARG A 42 0.73 -13.10 5.00
CA ARG A 42 -0.33 -12.11 4.77
C ARG A 42 -1.53 -12.49 5.63
N LYS A 43 -1.85 -11.64 6.60
CA LYS A 43 -3.00 -11.84 7.48
C LYS A 43 -4.32 -11.62 6.75
N ASN A 44 -5.31 -12.47 6.99
CA ASN A 44 -6.65 -12.40 6.38
C ASN A 44 -6.60 -12.26 4.85
N ALA A 45 -5.66 -12.95 4.23
CA ALA A 45 -5.30 -12.78 2.82
C ALA A 45 -6.23 -13.51 1.84
N TRP A 46 -7.06 -14.41 2.37
CA TRP A 46 -8.03 -15.18 1.64
C TRP A 46 -9.28 -15.35 2.48
N THR A 47 -10.44 -15.16 1.85
CA THR A 47 -11.74 -15.47 2.46
C THR A 47 -12.26 -16.74 1.79
N VAL A 48 -12.39 -17.79 2.58
CA VAL A 48 -12.93 -19.08 2.15
C VAL A 48 -14.39 -18.91 1.76
N MET A 49 -14.77 -19.48 0.62
CA MET A 49 -16.12 -19.39 0.08
C MET A 49 -16.80 -20.78 -0.01
N PRO A 50 -17.35 -21.34 1.09
CA PRO A 50 -17.98 -22.68 1.08
C PRO A 50 -19.18 -22.82 0.15
N LYS A 51 -19.81 -21.70 -0.23
CA LYS A 51 -20.97 -21.68 -1.13
C LYS A 51 -20.60 -21.73 -2.61
N GLU A 52 -19.34 -21.46 -2.94
CA GLU A 52 -18.87 -21.49 -4.33
C GLU A 52 -18.59 -22.92 -4.78
N LYS A 53 -18.81 -23.19 -6.08
CA LYS A 53 -18.54 -24.52 -6.65
C LYS A 53 -17.05 -24.87 -6.59
N LEU A 54 -16.19 -23.88 -6.71
CA LEU A 54 -14.74 -24.00 -6.63
C LEU A 54 -14.13 -22.66 -6.22
N ASP A 55 -13.46 -22.64 -5.08
CA ASP A 55 -12.78 -21.48 -4.52
C ASP A 55 -11.33 -21.43 -5.01
N VAL A 56 -11.03 -20.60 -6.02
CA VAL A 56 -9.74 -20.65 -6.74
C VAL A 56 -8.78 -19.58 -6.24
N TYR A 57 -7.70 -20.00 -5.60
CA TYR A 57 -6.58 -19.15 -5.23
C TYR A 57 -5.49 -19.18 -6.30
N THR A 58 -5.34 -18.09 -7.05
CA THR A 58 -4.33 -17.97 -8.11
C THR A 58 -2.99 -17.44 -7.58
N THR A 59 -1.88 -18.06 -8.00
CA THR A 59 -0.51 -17.70 -7.57
C THR A 59 0.54 -17.97 -8.65
N SER A 60 1.67 -17.25 -8.61
CA SER A 60 2.90 -17.58 -9.35
C SER A 60 4.01 -18.13 -8.44
N ALA A 61 3.71 -18.37 -7.16
CA ALA A 61 4.65 -18.89 -6.16
C ALA A 61 5.01 -20.36 -6.43
N LYS A 62 6.20 -20.78 -6.00
CA LYS A 62 6.64 -22.18 -6.01
C LYS A 62 6.18 -22.95 -4.77
N LYS A 63 5.88 -22.24 -3.68
CA LYS A 63 5.29 -22.83 -2.47
C LYS A 63 4.20 -21.92 -1.94
N VAL A 64 3.05 -22.48 -1.59
CA VAL A 64 1.97 -21.75 -0.90
C VAL A 64 1.62 -22.46 0.39
N THR A 65 1.44 -21.70 1.46
CA THR A 65 0.91 -22.21 2.73
C THR A 65 -0.32 -21.42 3.14
N PHE A 66 -1.41 -22.13 3.40
CA PHE A 66 -2.63 -21.59 3.99
C PHE A 66 -2.55 -21.84 5.50
N TYR A 67 -2.76 -20.81 6.30
CA TYR A 67 -2.88 -20.91 7.75
C TYR A 67 -4.29 -20.52 8.14
N THR A 68 -5.06 -21.50 8.59
CA THR A 68 -6.33 -21.25 9.24
C THR A 68 -6.08 -20.87 10.69
N ASP A 69 -7.14 -20.56 11.42
CA ASP A 69 -7.12 -20.38 12.87
C ASP A 69 -6.91 -21.69 13.67
N LYS A 70 -6.85 -22.85 12.99
CA LYS A 70 -6.63 -24.16 13.61
C LYS A 70 -5.34 -24.85 13.15
N GLU A 71 -5.07 -24.81 11.85
CA GLU A 71 -4.10 -25.68 11.19
C GLU A 71 -3.44 -24.95 10.01
N SER A 72 -2.48 -25.62 9.37
CA SER A 72 -1.91 -25.13 8.12
C SER A 72 -1.74 -26.25 7.10
N ILE A 73 -1.78 -25.88 5.83
CA ILE A 73 -1.54 -26.78 4.71
C ILE A 73 -0.65 -26.12 3.68
N SER A 74 0.35 -26.85 3.20
CA SER A 74 1.32 -26.36 2.20
C SER A 74 1.26 -27.15 0.89
N PHE A 75 1.48 -26.44 -0.20
CA PHE A 75 1.58 -26.96 -1.55
C PHE A 75 2.89 -26.49 -2.18
N ASN A 76 3.68 -27.42 -2.71
CA ASN A 76 4.75 -27.10 -3.64
C ASN A 76 4.13 -27.04 -5.03
N VAL A 77 4.08 -25.84 -5.61
CA VAL A 77 3.38 -25.53 -6.85
C VAL A 77 4.37 -25.67 -8.01
N ASP A 78 4.19 -26.71 -8.81
CA ASP A 78 4.90 -26.96 -10.05
C ASP A 78 4.09 -26.33 -11.21
N PRO A 79 4.67 -25.38 -11.96
CA PRO A 79 4.04 -24.78 -13.15
C PRO A 79 3.51 -25.78 -14.18
N LYS A 80 4.08 -27.01 -14.23
CA LYS A 80 3.64 -28.07 -15.16
C LYS A 80 2.41 -28.82 -14.68
N VAL A 81 2.18 -28.89 -13.37
CA VAL A 81 0.99 -29.52 -12.78
C VAL A 81 -0.15 -28.52 -12.73
N GLY A 82 0.16 -27.27 -12.34
CA GLY A 82 -0.73 -26.13 -12.49
C GLY A 82 -1.85 -26.03 -11.45
N GLU A 83 -2.44 -27.14 -11.00
CA GLU A 83 -3.66 -27.11 -10.18
C GLU A 83 -3.60 -28.11 -9.00
N TYR A 84 -3.96 -27.65 -7.80
CA TYR A 84 -3.94 -28.44 -6.57
C TYR A 84 -5.23 -28.25 -5.78
N ASP A 85 -6.11 -29.25 -5.82
CA ASP A 85 -7.38 -29.25 -5.11
C ASP A 85 -7.20 -29.72 -3.65
N PHE A 86 -7.93 -29.07 -2.75
CA PHE A 86 -8.06 -29.45 -1.34
C PHE A 86 -9.38 -28.95 -0.76
N ILE A 87 -9.64 -29.30 0.49
CA ILE A 87 -10.85 -28.92 1.21
C ILE A 87 -10.48 -28.09 2.43
N ILE A 88 -11.17 -26.96 2.60
CA ILE A 88 -11.21 -26.24 3.87
C ILE A 88 -12.55 -26.54 4.54
N LEU A 89 -12.51 -27.17 5.71
CA LEU A 89 -13.69 -27.49 6.51
C LEU A 89 -13.87 -26.44 7.61
N VAL A 90 -14.84 -25.56 7.42
CA VAL A 90 -15.16 -24.45 8.33
C VAL A 90 -16.25 -24.89 9.31
N ASN A 91 -16.03 -24.67 10.60
CA ASN A 91 -16.96 -25.02 11.69
C ASN A 91 -17.42 -26.48 11.71
N GLY A 92 -16.67 -27.38 11.09
CA GLY A 92 -16.98 -28.81 11.04
C GLY A 92 -18.12 -29.20 10.09
N THR A 93 -18.82 -28.25 9.49
CA THR A 93 -19.99 -28.50 8.63
C THR A 93 -19.86 -27.90 7.24
N ASP A 94 -19.25 -26.71 7.13
CA ASP A 94 -19.19 -25.98 5.86
C ASP A 94 -17.93 -26.36 5.10
N THR A 95 -18.11 -26.97 3.94
CA THR A 95 -17.00 -27.50 3.14
C THR A 95 -16.75 -26.60 1.93
N ALA A 96 -15.58 -25.97 1.87
CA ALA A 96 -15.12 -25.27 0.67
C ALA A 96 -14.19 -26.16 -0.13
N ARG A 97 -14.53 -26.40 -1.41
CA ARG A 97 -13.60 -27.00 -2.36
C ARG A 97 -12.70 -25.90 -2.90
N THR A 98 -11.43 -25.93 -2.48
CA THR A 98 -10.45 -24.88 -2.80
C THR A 98 -9.40 -25.42 -3.76
N GLN A 99 -8.94 -24.59 -4.69
CA GLN A 99 -7.87 -24.93 -5.64
C GLN A 99 -6.75 -23.90 -5.56
N VAL A 100 -5.50 -24.37 -5.41
CA VAL A 100 -4.34 -23.54 -5.74
C VAL A 100 -4.08 -23.67 -7.23
N LYS A 101 -4.16 -22.55 -7.95
CA LYS A 101 -3.92 -22.50 -9.40
C LYS A 101 -2.68 -21.67 -9.72
N TYR A 102 -1.73 -22.28 -10.41
CA TYR A 102 -0.59 -21.58 -10.96
C TYR A 102 -1.02 -20.73 -12.16
N ASP A 103 -0.64 -19.46 -12.14
CA ASP A 103 -0.72 -18.57 -13.29
C ASP A 103 0.54 -17.72 -13.34
N ALA A 104 1.29 -17.82 -14.45
CA ALA A 104 2.51 -17.03 -14.64
C ALA A 104 2.24 -15.52 -14.69
N LYS A 105 1.00 -15.10 -14.99
CA LYS A 105 0.54 -13.71 -14.97
C LYS A 105 0.05 -13.27 -13.59
N ALA A 106 -0.18 -14.20 -12.65
CA ALA A 106 -0.55 -13.81 -11.30
C ALA A 106 0.58 -12.99 -10.67
N PRO A 107 0.26 -11.87 -10.00
CA PRO A 107 1.26 -11.00 -9.41
C PRO A 107 2.26 -11.82 -8.60
N SER A 108 3.54 -11.74 -8.98
CA SER A 108 4.58 -12.34 -8.18
C SER A 108 4.63 -11.59 -6.86
N ARG A 109 4.02 -12.16 -5.83
CA ARG A 109 4.12 -11.67 -4.45
C ARG A 109 5.50 -12.06 -3.91
N LYS A 110 6.58 -11.72 -4.62
CA LYS A 110 7.95 -11.88 -4.13
C LYS A 110 8.37 -10.54 -3.52
N PRO A 111 8.50 -10.45 -2.18
CA PRO A 111 8.94 -9.20 -1.55
C PRO A 111 10.35 -8.84 -2.01
N ILE A 112 11.17 -9.88 -2.18
CA ILE A 112 12.53 -9.81 -2.67
C ILE A 112 12.55 -9.20 -4.07
N ALA A 113 11.58 -9.46 -4.96
CA ALA A 113 11.60 -8.85 -6.29
C ALA A 113 11.39 -7.33 -6.26
N TYR A 114 10.51 -6.81 -5.39
CA TYR A 114 10.33 -5.36 -5.26
C TYR A 114 11.51 -4.68 -4.56
N LEU A 115 12.02 -5.28 -3.49
CA LEU A 115 13.21 -4.76 -2.83
C LEU A 115 14.44 -4.81 -3.74
N ASP A 116 14.67 -5.91 -4.47
CA ASP A 116 15.74 -6.03 -5.47
C ASP A 116 15.59 -4.98 -6.57
N THR A 117 14.36 -4.71 -7.01
CA THR A 117 14.05 -3.68 -8.01
C THR A 117 14.41 -2.31 -7.47
N LEU A 118 14.02 -1.99 -6.23
CA LEU A 118 14.35 -0.73 -5.57
C LEU A 118 15.86 -0.59 -5.36
N GLN A 119 16.55 -1.64 -4.93
CA GLN A 119 18.00 -1.66 -4.72
C GLN A 119 18.79 -1.37 -6.00
N LYS A 120 18.31 -1.85 -7.15
CA LYS A 120 18.89 -1.52 -8.47
C LYS A 120 18.63 -0.06 -8.87
N ALA A 121 17.60 0.57 -8.30
CA ALA A 121 17.15 1.92 -8.59
C ALA A 121 17.81 3.01 -7.71
N GLY A 122 19.01 2.73 -7.19
CA GLY A 122 19.74 3.66 -6.33
C GLY A 122 20.35 4.88 -7.03
N LYS A 123 20.46 4.86 -8.36
CA LYS A 123 21.17 5.90 -9.13
C LYS A 123 20.24 7.05 -9.51
N TYR A 124 20.59 8.24 -9.02
CA TYR A 124 20.04 9.54 -9.42
C TYR A 124 21.08 10.36 -10.17
N ASN A 125 20.70 11.53 -10.70
CA ASN A 125 21.61 12.47 -11.35
C ASN A 125 21.69 13.79 -10.57
N LEU A 126 22.69 13.94 -9.71
CA LEU A 126 22.95 15.19 -8.95
C LEU A 126 23.45 16.34 -9.84
N SER A 127 23.94 16.03 -11.04
CA SER A 127 24.33 17.00 -12.05
C SER A 127 23.17 17.45 -12.94
N ASP A 128 21.97 16.91 -12.72
CA ASP A 128 20.78 17.37 -13.42
C ASP A 128 20.44 18.80 -12.96
N ARG A 129 20.48 19.72 -13.94
CA ARG A 129 20.23 21.16 -13.78
C ARG A 129 18.88 21.57 -14.35
N ARG A 130 18.01 20.60 -14.69
CA ARG A 130 16.65 20.87 -15.16
C ARG A 130 15.89 21.70 -14.13
N GLU A 131 15.27 22.77 -14.59
CA GLU A 131 14.44 23.60 -13.72
C GLU A 131 13.18 22.85 -13.27
N VAL A 132 12.94 22.87 -11.96
CA VAL A 132 11.67 22.50 -11.34
C VAL A 132 11.13 23.69 -10.56
N PRO A 133 9.80 23.88 -10.48
CA PRO A 133 9.22 24.95 -9.69
C PRO A 133 9.64 24.86 -8.22
N VAL A 134 9.77 26.01 -7.57
CA VAL A 134 10.02 26.08 -6.13
C VAL A 134 8.79 25.58 -5.38
N PHE A 135 8.98 24.66 -4.44
CA PHE A 135 7.90 24.20 -3.58
C PHE A 135 7.47 25.31 -2.62
N THR A 136 6.16 25.50 -2.48
CA THR A 136 5.58 26.50 -1.57
C THR A 136 4.53 25.88 -0.67
N TYR A 137 4.30 26.55 0.47
CA TYR A 137 3.41 26.07 1.52
C TYR A 137 2.47 27.21 1.89
N GLN A 138 1.17 26.91 1.87
CA GLN A 138 0.16 27.91 2.19
C GLN A 138 0.30 28.34 3.66
N SER A 139 0.30 29.66 3.90
CA SER A 139 0.36 30.21 5.26
C SER A 139 -0.83 29.76 6.11
N MET A 140 -0.58 29.42 7.38
CA MET A 140 -1.62 29.08 8.35
C MET A 140 -2.65 30.19 8.58
N GLU A 141 -2.32 31.43 8.18
CA GLU A 141 -3.23 32.58 8.20
C GLU A 141 -4.22 32.60 7.03
N ASN A 142 -4.11 31.67 6.07
CA ASN A 142 -5.11 31.54 5.01
C ASN A 142 -6.49 31.27 5.62
N PRO A 143 -7.56 31.98 5.20
CA PRO A 143 -8.89 31.83 5.79
C PRO A 143 -9.42 30.39 5.84
N ASN A 144 -9.12 29.56 4.82
CA ASN A 144 -9.55 28.17 4.79
C ASN A 144 -8.78 27.30 5.79
N LEU A 145 -7.48 27.55 5.96
CA LEU A 145 -6.67 26.85 6.96
C LEU A 145 -7.04 27.28 8.39
N VAL A 146 -7.30 28.57 8.61
CA VAL A 146 -7.86 29.08 9.87
C VAL A 146 -9.21 28.41 10.18
N ARG A 147 -10.06 28.26 9.17
CA ARG A 147 -11.34 27.54 9.28
C ARG A 147 -11.14 26.09 9.68
N ILE A 148 -10.24 25.35 9.01
CA ILE A 148 -9.88 23.97 9.36
C ILE A 148 -9.42 23.85 10.81
N ARG A 149 -8.47 24.69 11.24
CA ARG A 149 -7.97 24.70 12.63
C ARG A 149 -9.10 24.85 13.65
N LYS A 150 -10.01 25.81 13.40
CA LYS A 150 -11.14 26.11 14.28
C LYS A 150 -12.20 25.02 14.29
N GLU A 151 -12.70 24.59 13.12
CA GLU A 151 -13.79 23.63 13.01
C GLU A 151 -13.40 22.24 13.51
N LEU A 152 -12.17 21.80 13.22
CA LEU A 152 -11.66 20.51 13.67
C LEU A 152 -11.07 20.55 15.08
N ARG A 153 -10.95 21.74 15.69
CA ARG A 153 -10.34 21.98 17.02
C ARG A 153 -8.91 21.44 17.10
N LEU A 154 -8.10 21.72 16.07
CA LEU A 154 -6.77 21.14 15.92
C LEU A 154 -5.82 21.50 17.07
N ASP A 155 -5.92 22.68 17.67
CA ASP A 155 -5.12 23.05 18.84
C ASP A 155 -5.33 22.09 20.02
N SER A 156 -6.56 21.59 20.20
CA SER A 156 -6.86 20.61 21.25
C SER A 156 -6.36 19.21 20.91
N ILE A 157 -6.37 18.86 19.62
CA ILE A 157 -5.92 17.54 19.15
C ILE A 157 -4.40 17.46 19.20
N ALA A 158 -3.71 18.47 18.66
CA ALA A 158 -2.26 18.57 18.70
C ALA A 158 -1.74 18.66 20.15
N GLY A 159 -2.49 19.35 21.02
CA GLY A 159 -2.13 19.54 22.41
C GLY A 159 -1.03 20.58 22.60
N LYS A 160 -0.51 20.67 23.84
CA LYS A 160 0.48 21.68 24.25
C LYS A 160 1.92 21.15 24.34
N GLY A 161 2.16 19.96 23.79
CA GLY A 161 3.49 19.34 23.79
C GLY A 161 4.46 20.00 22.82
N ASN A 162 5.66 19.42 22.69
CA ASN A 162 6.65 19.86 21.70
C ASN A 162 6.19 19.59 20.25
N GLU A 163 6.93 20.10 19.27
CA GLU A 163 6.59 20.01 17.84
C GLU A 163 6.31 18.56 17.41
N LEU A 164 7.22 17.64 17.76
CA LEU A 164 7.07 16.22 17.40
C LEU A 164 5.82 15.59 18.03
N SER A 165 5.50 15.92 19.28
CA SER A 165 4.27 15.44 19.92
C SER A 165 3.03 15.94 19.19
N GLN A 166 3.01 17.21 18.78
CA GLN A 166 1.90 17.78 18.01
C GLN A 166 1.75 17.09 16.65
N ILE A 167 2.88 16.83 15.96
CA ILE A 167 2.90 16.10 14.69
C ILE A 167 2.27 14.71 14.86
N PHE A 168 2.77 13.92 15.83
CA PHE A 168 2.26 12.57 16.05
C PHE A 168 0.81 12.55 16.52
N ASN A 169 0.40 13.47 17.39
CA ASN A 169 -0.99 13.56 17.84
C ASN A 169 -1.96 13.79 16.68
N LEU A 170 -1.61 14.65 15.72
CA LEU A 170 -2.41 14.87 14.51
C LEU A 170 -2.45 13.62 13.62
N MET A 171 -1.30 12.96 13.41
CA MET A 171 -1.24 11.70 12.65
C MET A 171 -2.13 10.62 13.29
N HIS A 172 -1.96 10.38 14.60
CA HIS A 172 -2.75 9.44 15.38
C HIS A 172 -4.24 9.77 15.31
N TRP A 173 -4.60 11.06 15.40
CA TRP A 173 -5.98 11.49 15.32
C TRP A 173 -6.61 11.20 13.96
N VAL A 174 -5.95 11.60 12.85
CA VAL A 174 -6.47 11.29 11.49
C VAL A 174 -6.60 9.78 11.28
N HIS A 175 -5.58 9.01 11.68
CA HIS A 175 -5.57 7.56 11.59
C HIS A 175 -6.76 6.90 12.33
N ASN A 176 -7.07 7.40 13.53
CA ASN A 176 -8.16 6.84 14.34
C ASN A 176 -9.54 7.37 13.92
N LEU A 177 -9.61 8.57 13.34
CA LEU A 177 -10.85 9.19 12.92
C LEU A 177 -11.36 8.63 11.58
N ILE A 178 -10.46 8.36 10.64
CA ILE A 178 -10.81 8.01 9.27
C ILE A 178 -10.43 6.55 8.99
N ARG A 179 -11.44 5.72 8.66
CA ARG A 179 -11.21 4.36 8.18
C ARG A 179 -10.53 4.41 6.81
N HIS A 180 -9.44 3.70 6.64
CA HIS A 180 -8.84 3.49 5.32
C HIS A 180 -9.64 2.46 4.53
N ASP A 181 -9.94 2.78 3.28
CA ASP A 181 -10.54 1.89 2.30
C ASP A 181 -9.88 2.16 0.94
N GLY A 182 -9.00 1.25 0.51
CA GLY A 182 -8.27 1.40 -0.76
C GLY A 182 -9.18 1.32 -1.99
N ASN A 183 -10.36 0.70 -1.87
CA ASN A 183 -11.32 0.56 -2.97
C ASN A 183 -12.38 1.66 -2.99
N SER A 184 -12.30 2.62 -2.07
CA SER A 184 -13.26 3.70 -1.97
C SER A 184 -13.14 4.70 -3.12
N ASP A 185 -14.29 5.07 -3.69
CA ASP A 185 -14.40 6.19 -4.61
C ASP A 185 -14.10 7.53 -3.94
N ASN A 186 -13.39 8.40 -4.67
CA ASN A 186 -13.09 9.75 -4.22
C ASN A 186 -14.34 10.65 -4.30
N PRO A 187 -14.70 11.36 -3.22
CA PRO A 187 -15.81 12.33 -3.26
C PRO A 187 -15.47 13.54 -4.14
N ASN A 188 -16.49 14.35 -4.45
CA ASN A 188 -16.31 15.54 -5.29
C ASN A 188 -15.36 16.55 -4.64
N LEU A 189 -15.68 16.95 -3.40
CA LEU A 189 -14.86 17.83 -2.56
C LEU A 189 -13.88 16.98 -1.74
N LYS A 190 -12.60 17.35 -1.80
CA LYS A 190 -11.48 16.57 -1.27
C LYS A 190 -10.54 17.40 -0.39
N ASN A 191 -11.09 18.37 0.33
CA ASN A 191 -10.41 19.03 1.46
C ASN A 191 -10.73 18.33 2.78
N ALA A 192 -9.99 18.67 3.83
CA ALA A 192 -10.05 17.99 5.13
C ALA A 192 -11.45 17.97 5.74
N ILE A 193 -12.14 19.10 5.77
CA ILE A 193 -13.48 19.22 6.37
C ILE A 193 -14.47 18.32 5.62
N GLU A 194 -14.50 18.41 4.29
CA GLU A 194 -15.45 17.66 3.48
C GLU A 194 -15.14 16.16 3.47
N LEU A 195 -13.87 15.76 3.47
CA LEU A 195 -13.49 14.34 3.56
C LEU A 195 -13.89 13.73 4.90
N ILE A 196 -13.63 14.42 6.01
CA ILE A 196 -14.06 13.97 7.35
C ILE A 196 -15.59 13.89 7.41
N ARG A 197 -16.29 14.87 6.84
CA ARG A 197 -17.74 14.91 6.77
C ARG A 197 -18.30 13.72 6.00
N VAL A 198 -17.77 13.43 4.81
CA VAL A 198 -18.16 12.27 3.99
C VAL A 198 -17.97 10.96 4.77
N CYS A 199 -16.82 10.77 5.42
CA CYS A 199 -16.56 9.55 6.19
C CYS A 199 -17.59 9.37 7.31
N ARG A 200 -17.94 10.46 8.00
CA ARG A 200 -18.92 10.46 9.11
C ARG A 200 -20.34 10.24 8.63
N GLU A 201 -20.81 11.03 7.67
CA GLU A 201 -22.21 11.02 7.21
C GLU A 201 -22.55 9.75 6.43
N GLN A 202 -21.58 9.20 5.69
CA GLN A 202 -21.78 8.01 4.85
C GLN A 202 -21.25 6.72 5.49
N ASN A 203 -20.67 6.79 6.69
CA ASN A 203 -20.08 5.65 7.40
C ASN A 203 -19.10 4.82 6.52
N ARG A 204 -18.30 5.51 5.71
CA ARG A 204 -17.37 4.89 4.76
C ARG A 204 -15.93 5.32 5.00
N GLY A 205 -14.99 4.51 4.53
CA GLY A 205 -13.58 4.87 4.51
C GLY A 205 -13.19 5.62 3.24
N VAL A 206 -11.94 6.05 3.18
CA VAL A 206 -11.31 6.65 1.99
C VAL A 206 -9.90 6.10 1.79
N ASN A 207 -9.36 6.22 0.58
CA ASN A 207 -8.04 5.69 0.24
C ASN A 207 -6.89 6.52 0.85
N CYS A 208 -5.67 5.97 0.76
CA CYS A 208 -4.44 6.58 1.29
C CYS A 208 -4.23 8.04 0.86
N ARG A 209 -4.56 8.40 -0.39
CA ARG A 209 -4.45 9.78 -0.89
C ARG A 209 -5.33 10.73 -0.08
N MET A 210 -6.59 10.36 0.18
CA MET A 210 -7.51 11.21 0.93
C MET A 210 -7.09 11.34 2.41
N LEU A 211 -6.58 10.28 3.05
CA LEU A 211 -6.03 10.38 4.41
C LEU A 211 -4.83 11.33 4.45
N ALA A 212 -3.89 11.18 3.51
CA ALA A 212 -2.71 12.05 3.42
C ALA A 212 -3.09 13.50 3.12
N THR A 213 -4.12 13.75 2.32
CA THR A 213 -4.67 15.10 2.07
C THR A 213 -5.26 15.72 3.33
N VAL A 214 -6.11 14.99 4.06
CA VAL A 214 -6.67 15.47 5.35
C VAL A 214 -5.55 15.85 6.31
N LEU A 215 -4.58 14.94 6.50
CA LEU A 215 -3.47 15.18 7.42
C LEU A 215 -2.59 16.36 6.96
N ASN A 216 -2.34 16.48 5.65
CA ASN A 216 -1.55 17.58 5.10
C ASN A 216 -2.17 18.94 5.41
N GLU A 217 -3.48 19.08 5.19
CA GLU A 217 -4.18 20.34 5.47
C GLU A 217 -4.25 20.63 6.97
N CYS A 218 -4.35 19.60 7.83
CA CYS A 218 -4.26 19.78 9.27
C CYS A 218 -2.89 20.31 9.69
N TYR A 219 -1.80 19.80 9.11
CA TYR A 219 -0.46 20.34 9.37
C TYR A 219 -0.31 21.79 8.93
N LEU A 220 -0.73 22.12 7.71
CA LEU A 220 -0.67 23.49 7.20
C LEU A 220 -1.50 24.45 8.08
N ALA A 221 -2.67 24.01 8.54
CA ALA A 221 -3.52 24.77 9.46
C ALA A 221 -2.89 25.03 10.84
N MET A 222 -1.92 24.20 11.24
CA MET A 222 -1.14 24.35 12.47
C MET A 222 0.22 25.05 12.24
N GLY A 223 0.50 25.53 11.02
CA GLY A 223 1.80 26.14 10.70
C GLY A 223 2.96 25.13 10.60
N ILE A 224 2.63 23.85 10.49
CA ILE A 224 3.58 22.75 10.31
C ILE A 224 3.76 22.52 8.81
N THR A 225 5.00 22.59 8.36
CA THR A 225 5.32 22.45 6.95
C THR A 225 5.23 20.98 6.52
N SER A 226 4.32 20.68 5.59
CA SER A 226 4.06 19.32 5.10
C SER A 226 3.77 19.30 3.60
N ARG A 227 4.08 18.18 2.95
CA ARG A 227 3.59 17.78 1.62
C ARG A 227 3.08 16.34 1.69
N TYR A 228 2.00 16.03 1.00
CA TYR A 228 1.71 14.62 0.70
C TYR A 228 2.56 14.17 -0.50
N ILE A 229 3.10 12.96 -0.43
CA ILE A 229 3.96 12.34 -1.45
C ILE A 229 3.25 11.09 -1.95
N THR A 230 3.07 11.02 -3.27
CA THR A 230 2.64 9.82 -3.97
C THR A 230 3.86 8.93 -4.19
N CYS A 231 3.89 7.80 -3.50
CA CYS A 231 4.89 6.76 -3.61
C CYS A 231 4.41 5.71 -4.62
N MET A 232 5.10 5.61 -5.75
CA MET A 232 4.71 4.77 -6.87
C MET A 232 5.74 3.69 -7.25
N PRO A 233 5.27 2.57 -7.83
CA PRO A 233 6.13 1.52 -8.37
C PRO A 233 6.90 1.94 -9.61
N LYS A 234 7.82 1.06 -10.04
CA LYS A 234 8.60 1.23 -11.28
C LYS A 234 7.70 1.26 -12.51
N GLU A 235 6.73 0.37 -12.54
CA GLU A 235 5.80 0.19 -13.64
C GLU A 235 4.91 1.42 -13.80
N THR A 236 4.55 1.72 -15.06
CA THR A 236 3.62 2.81 -15.40
C THR A 236 2.16 2.40 -15.33
N ASN A 237 1.90 1.09 -15.45
CA ASN A 237 0.59 0.49 -15.22
C ASN A 237 0.65 -0.33 -13.93
N PHE A 238 -0.15 0.06 -12.94
CA PHE A 238 -0.15 -0.53 -11.61
C PHE A 238 -1.53 -0.34 -10.97
N ASP A 239 -1.94 -1.33 -10.18
CA ASP A 239 -3.26 -1.34 -9.55
C ASP A 239 -3.28 -0.59 -8.20
N ASP A 240 -2.11 -0.29 -7.64
CA ASP A 240 -1.99 0.31 -6.31
C ASP A 240 -0.67 1.10 -6.15
N CYS A 241 -0.78 2.22 -5.45
CA CYS A 241 0.32 3.06 -4.98
C CYS A 241 0.01 3.52 -3.55
N HIS A 242 0.98 4.14 -2.88
CA HIS A 242 0.75 4.63 -1.51
C HIS A 242 0.96 6.14 -1.42
N VAL A 243 0.19 6.82 -0.58
CA VAL A 243 0.36 8.27 -0.35
C VAL A 243 0.55 8.52 1.14
N ILE A 244 1.65 9.20 1.46
CA ILE A 244 2.05 9.53 2.84
C ILE A 244 2.40 11.00 2.95
N ASN A 245 2.66 11.49 4.16
CA ASN A 245 3.10 12.86 4.41
C ASN A 245 4.61 12.90 4.67
N MET A 246 5.25 13.89 4.06
CA MET A 246 6.59 14.33 4.41
C MET A 246 6.47 15.64 5.18
N VAL A 247 6.88 15.61 6.44
CA VAL A 247 6.73 16.74 7.37
C VAL A 247 8.10 17.29 7.74
N TYR A 248 8.30 18.60 7.66
CA TYR A 248 9.56 19.22 8.07
C TYR A 248 9.48 19.55 9.56
N SER A 249 10.26 18.84 10.37
CA SER A 249 10.43 19.20 11.78
C SER A 249 11.48 20.29 11.88
N LYS A 250 11.11 21.43 12.46
CA LYS A 250 12.03 22.53 12.76
C LYS A 250 12.98 22.14 13.88
N ASP A 251 12.47 21.42 14.89
CA ASP A 251 13.26 20.94 16.03
C ASP A 251 14.40 20.03 15.58
N LEU A 252 14.16 19.18 14.57
CA LEU A 252 15.16 18.29 14.00
C LEU A 252 15.87 18.86 12.77
N SER A 253 15.43 20.00 12.25
CA SER A 253 15.89 20.62 11.00
C SER A 253 15.94 19.63 9.83
N LYS A 254 14.92 18.77 9.71
CA LYS A 254 14.85 17.73 8.67
C LYS A 254 13.42 17.31 8.34
N TRP A 255 13.30 16.66 7.19
CA TRP A 255 12.09 15.94 6.78
C TRP A 255 11.94 14.61 7.54
N ILE A 256 10.71 14.29 7.95
CA ILE A 256 10.34 13.03 8.60
C ILE A 256 9.17 12.33 7.89
N TRP A 257 9.19 11.00 7.94
CA TRP A 257 8.16 10.10 7.41
C TRP A 257 6.94 10.07 8.32
N ILE A 258 5.77 10.37 7.80
CA ILE A 258 4.50 10.33 8.52
C ILE A 258 3.44 9.66 7.65
N ASP A 259 2.85 8.57 8.12
CA ASP A 259 1.83 7.83 7.39
C ASP A 259 0.54 7.69 8.20
N PRO A 260 -0.53 8.43 7.85
CA PRO A 260 -1.81 8.32 8.54
C PRO A 260 -2.54 7.00 8.26
N THR A 261 -2.23 6.29 7.17
CA THR A 261 -2.89 5.02 6.83
C THR A 261 -2.47 3.92 7.79
N PHE A 262 -1.17 3.83 8.06
CA PHE A 262 -0.58 2.78 8.89
C PHE A 262 -0.15 3.24 10.28
N ASN A 263 -0.55 4.44 10.70
CA ASN A 263 -0.15 5.04 11.97
C ASN A 263 1.38 5.00 12.16
N SER A 264 2.14 5.32 11.12
CA SER A 264 3.55 4.93 11.09
C SER A 264 4.52 6.06 10.85
N TYR A 265 5.67 5.92 11.49
CA TYR A 265 6.90 6.68 11.30
C TYR A 265 8.08 5.71 11.37
N VAL A 266 9.18 6.11 10.75
CA VAL A 266 10.35 5.23 10.59
C VAL A 266 11.55 5.84 11.29
N MET A 267 12.33 5.00 11.95
CA MET A 267 13.53 5.36 12.68
C MET A 267 14.74 4.56 12.19
N ASP A 268 15.92 5.05 12.54
CA ASP A 268 17.12 4.24 12.53
C ASP A 268 17.25 3.38 13.80
N GLU A 269 18.31 2.57 13.85
CA GLU A 269 18.64 1.72 14.98
C GLU A 269 18.98 2.47 16.28
N LYS A 270 19.18 3.79 16.21
CA LYS A 270 19.46 4.66 17.36
C LYS A 270 18.22 5.42 17.81
N GLY A 271 17.08 5.23 17.16
CA GLY A 271 15.82 5.92 17.44
C GLY A 271 15.69 7.30 16.79
N ASN A 272 16.57 7.69 15.86
CA ASN A 272 16.42 8.94 15.14
C ASN A 272 15.31 8.80 14.08
N LEU A 273 14.40 9.77 14.02
CA LEU A 273 13.37 9.83 12.98
C LEU A 273 13.98 10.02 11.59
N LEU A 274 13.43 9.32 10.61
CA LEU A 274 13.90 9.32 9.23
C LEU A 274 12.86 9.93 8.29
N GLY A 275 13.34 10.68 7.29
CA GLY A 275 12.56 11.12 6.15
C GLY A 275 12.46 10.05 5.05
N ILE A 276 11.60 10.29 4.05
CA ILE A 276 11.37 9.36 2.94
C ILE A 276 12.65 9.07 2.16
N GLN A 277 13.48 10.09 1.93
CA GLN A 277 14.78 9.93 1.28
C GLN A 277 15.68 8.95 2.04
N GLU A 278 15.82 9.14 3.35
CA GLU A 278 16.69 8.31 4.20
C GLU A 278 16.19 6.87 4.28
N VAL A 279 14.87 6.68 4.43
CA VAL A 279 14.26 5.34 4.43
C VAL A 279 14.53 4.62 3.11
N ARG A 280 14.31 5.30 1.97
CA ARG A 280 14.59 4.75 0.65
C ARG A 280 16.08 4.39 0.49
N GLU A 281 16.99 5.28 0.86
CA GLU A 281 18.43 5.02 0.78
C GLU A 281 18.85 3.83 1.64
N ARG A 282 18.28 3.68 2.84
CA ARG A 282 18.55 2.54 3.72
C ARG A 282 18.03 1.24 3.12
N LEU A 283 16.84 1.21 2.51
CA LEU A 283 16.33 0.03 1.79
C LEU A 283 17.25 -0.36 0.62
N VAL A 284 17.70 0.64 -0.16
CA VAL A 284 18.63 0.43 -1.28
C VAL A 284 19.98 -0.13 -0.82
N LYS A 285 20.49 0.34 0.32
CA LYS A 285 21.80 -0.07 0.87
C LYS A 285 21.70 -1.30 1.79
N GLY A 286 20.51 -1.83 2.04
CA GLY A 286 20.31 -2.94 3.00
C GLY A 286 20.62 -2.55 4.45
N MET A 287 20.47 -1.28 4.81
CA MET A 287 20.73 -0.77 6.15
C MET A 287 19.55 -1.00 7.10
N PRO A 288 19.79 -1.04 8.43
CA PRO A 288 18.72 -1.20 9.42
C PRO A 288 17.65 -0.12 9.34
N LEU A 289 16.41 -0.52 9.60
CA LEU A 289 15.24 0.34 9.74
C LEU A 289 14.43 -0.16 10.93
N VAL A 290 13.84 0.77 11.68
CA VAL A 290 12.93 0.49 12.77
C VAL A 290 11.58 1.12 12.44
N LEU A 291 10.53 0.30 12.44
CA LEU A 291 9.14 0.77 12.36
C LEU A 291 8.63 0.98 13.79
N ASN A 292 7.84 2.02 14.03
CA ASN A 292 7.23 2.23 15.34
C ASN A 292 6.36 1.03 15.75
N ALA A 293 6.40 0.69 17.05
CA ALA A 293 5.83 -0.55 17.58
C ALA A 293 4.30 -0.66 17.42
N ASP A 294 3.62 0.47 17.36
CA ASP A 294 2.17 0.58 17.21
C ASP A 294 1.72 0.88 15.77
N ALA A 295 2.60 0.71 14.78
CA ALA A 295 2.22 0.80 13.37
C ALA A 295 1.14 -0.25 13.05
N ASN A 296 0.01 0.18 12.51
CA ASN A 296 -1.16 -0.67 12.34
C ASN A 296 -2.11 -0.11 11.28
N TRP A 297 -2.96 -0.96 10.71
CA TRP A 297 -4.02 -0.57 9.79
C TRP A 297 -5.36 -0.42 10.54
N ASN A 298 -5.77 0.81 10.84
CA ASN A 298 -6.97 1.20 11.62
C ASN A 298 -7.31 0.28 12.81
N ARG A 299 -6.31 -0.11 13.58
CA ARG A 299 -6.32 -1.02 14.75
C ARG A 299 -6.79 -2.45 14.46
N THR A 300 -6.88 -2.83 13.19
CA THR A 300 -7.30 -4.18 12.76
C THR A 300 -6.12 -5.11 12.53
N ALA A 301 -4.97 -4.58 12.10
CA ALA A 301 -3.77 -5.36 11.82
C ALA A 301 -2.49 -4.58 12.12
N LEU A 302 -1.65 -5.11 13.01
CA LEU A 302 -0.29 -4.60 13.23
C LEU A 302 0.56 -4.75 11.97
N GLN A 303 1.43 -3.78 11.72
CA GLN A 303 2.37 -3.80 10.61
C GLN A 303 3.75 -4.23 11.10
N SER A 304 4.43 -5.06 10.29
CA SER A 304 5.84 -5.39 10.53
C SER A 304 6.74 -4.60 9.58
N LYS A 305 8.00 -4.40 9.98
CA LYS A 305 9.04 -3.82 9.12
C LYS A 305 9.20 -4.61 7.81
N GLU A 306 9.16 -5.94 7.89
CA GLU A 306 9.32 -6.83 6.75
C GLU A 306 8.19 -6.66 5.73
N TYR A 307 6.94 -6.58 6.20
CA TYR A 307 5.80 -6.38 5.31
C TYR A 307 5.68 -4.93 4.86
N TYR A 308 5.57 -3.99 5.80
CA TYR A 308 5.31 -2.60 5.45
C TYR A 308 6.49 -1.98 4.70
N LEU A 309 7.71 -2.02 5.23
CA LEU A 309 8.85 -1.33 4.61
C LEU A 309 9.50 -2.16 3.49
N GLN A 310 9.85 -3.42 3.78
CA GLN A 310 10.65 -4.23 2.85
C GLN A 310 9.83 -4.89 1.75
N THR A 311 8.50 -4.76 1.80
CA THR A 311 7.61 -5.33 0.78
C THR A 311 6.74 -4.25 0.14
N TYR A 312 5.83 -3.66 0.92
CA TYR A 312 4.83 -2.75 0.40
C TYR A 312 5.45 -1.41 -0.01
N MET A 313 6.21 -0.78 0.89
CA MET A 313 6.90 0.47 0.57
C MET A 313 8.11 0.25 -0.33
N ALA A 314 8.78 -0.91 -0.29
CA ALA A 314 9.81 -1.23 -1.27
C ALA A 314 9.26 -1.20 -2.73
N LYS A 315 8.03 -1.68 -2.94
CA LYS A 315 7.30 -1.51 -4.21
C LYS A 315 7.09 -0.02 -4.50
N ASN A 316 6.57 0.74 -3.54
CA ASN A 316 6.07 2.10 -3.74
C ASN A 316 7.15 3.21 -3.64
N LEU A 317 8.38 2.95 -3.20
CA LEU A 317 9.43 3.96 -3.07
C LEU A 317 10.30 4.10 -4.32
N TYR A 318 9.86 3.56 -5.47
CA TYR A 318 10.64 3.60 -6.69
C TYR A 318 10.70 5.03 -7.27
N ARG A 319 9.53 5.63 -7.50
CA ARG A 319 9.35 7.00 -8.00
C ARG A 319 8.36 7.75 -7.10
N LEU A 320 8.56 9.06 -6.97
CA LEU A 320 7.92 9.88 -5.95
C LEU A 320 7.38 11.14 -6.60
N GLU A 321 6.12 11.49 -6.33
CA GLU A 321 5.48 12.67 -6.91
C GLU A 321 4.75 13.49 -5.85
N THR A 322 4.81 14.81 -5.94
CA THR A 322 4.16 15.72 -5.01
C THR A 322 3.67 16.97 -5.73
N PRO A 323 2.58 17.61 -5.29
CA PRO A 323 2.23 18.93 -5.78
C PRO A 323 3.35 19.93 -5.46
N VAL A 324 3.52 20.91 -6.35
CA VAL A 324 4.44 22.04 -6.18
C VAL A 324 3.98 22.93 -5.02
N VAL A 325 2.68 23.16 -4.93
CA VAL A 325 2.07 24.00 -3.90
C VAL A 325 1.33 23.11 -2.91
N SER A 326 1.82 23.07 -1.66
CA SER A 326 1.10 22.42 -0.56
C SER A 326 0.10 23.41 0.02
N GLN A 327 -1.18 23.17 -0.26
CA GLN A 327 -2.25 24.11 0.08
C GLN A 327 -3.57 23.38 0.35
N TYR A 328 -4.52 24.11 0.92
CA TYR A 328 -5.91 23.73 1.03
C TYR A 328 -6.51 23.32 -0.31
N ASP A 329 -7.27 22.22 -0.29
CA ASP A 329 -8.20 21.80 -1.33
C ASP A 329 -7.55 21.42 -2.65
N THR A 330 -6.23 21.10 -2.69
CA THR A 330 -5.50 20.72 -3.91
C THR A 330 -6.19 19.63 -4.72
N GLU A 331 -6.75 18.61 -4.06
CA GLU A 331 -7.38 17.43 -4.68
C GLU A 331 -8.84 17.67 -5.15
N THR A 332 -9.44 18.82 -4.84
CA THR A 332 -10.72 19.21 -5.44
C THR A 332 -10.49 19.77 -6.83
N TRP A 333 -10.95 19.02 -7.83
CA TRP A 333 -10.68 19.29 -9.24
C TRP A 333 -11.89 19.95 -9.89
N THR A 334 -11.80 21.26 -10.07
CA THR A 334 -12.83 22.11 -10.67
C THR A 334 -12.26 22.90 -11.83
N SER A 335 -13.13 23.26 -12.78
CA SER A 335 -12.73 24.00 -13.98
C SER A 335 -12.00 25.30 -13.64
N GLY A 336 -10.97 25.63 -14.40
CA GLY A 336 -10.14 26.82 -14.20
C GLY A 336 -9.02 26.66 -13.17
N LYS A 337 -8.94 25.53 -12.46
CA LYS A 337 -7.82 25.26 -11.54
C LYS A 337 -6.59 24.76 -12.30
N GLU A 338 -5.42 25.19 -11.86
CA GLU A 338 -4.12 24.67 -12.29
C GLU A 338 -3.42 23.97 -11.12
N VAL A 339 -2.89 22.77 -11.35
CA VAL A 339 -2.10 22.03 -10.36
C VAL A 339 -0.81 21.55 -10.99
N ALA A 340 0.32 21.97 -10.41
CA ALA A 340 1.63 21.52 -10.84
C ALA A 340 2.16 20.43 -9.90
N TYR A 341 2.81 19.42 -10.47
CA TYR A 341 3.46 18.31 -9.77
C TYR A 341 4.92 18.19 -10.17
N VAL A 342 5.76 17.73 -9.25
CA VAL A 342 7.13 17.30 -9.55
C VAL A 342 7.22 15.82 -9.25
N GLU A 343 7.77 15.05 -10.19
CA GLU A 343 8.12 13.63 -10.03
C GLU A 343 9.65 13.49 -9.96
N LEU A 344 10.13 12.85 -8.89
CA LEU A 344 11.48 12.34 -8.75
C LEU A 344 11.49 10.85 -9.15
N LEU A 345 12.34 10.52 -10.12
CA LEU A 345 12.54 9.14 -10.57
C LEU A 345 14.04 8.84 -10.74
N PRO A 346 14.46 7.58 -10.50
CA PRO A 346 15.85 7.15 -10.70
C PRO A 346 16.18 7.07 -12.19
N LEU A 347 17.47 6.98 -12.51
CA LEU A 347 17.99 6.95 -13.89
C LEU A 347 17.49 5.76 -14.72
N ASP A 348 17.11 4.66 -14.07
CA ASP A 348 16.58 3.46 -14.72
C ASP A 348 15.04 3.46 -14.81
N GLY A 349 14.39 4.59 -14.47
CA GLY A 349 12.95 4.79 -14.60
C GLY A 349 12.46 4.73 -16.04
N ILE A 350 11.26 4.20 -16.25
CA ILE A 350 10.72 3.87 -17.58
C ILE A 350 10.47 5.11 -18.44
N VAL A 351 9.88 6.16 -17.86
CA VAL A 351 9.44 7.36 -18.59
C VAL A 351 10.25 8.57 -18.14
N GLN A 352 11.46 8.73 -18.69
CA GLN A 352 12.36 9.84 -18.34
C GLN A 352 11.95 11.20 -18.91
N GLY A 353 11.18 11.22 -19.99
CA GLY A 353 10.76 12.43 -20.69
C GLY A 353 9.26 12.46 -21.04
N PRO A 354 8.74 13.61 -21.49
CA PRO A 354 9.39 14.92 -21.45
C PRO A 354 9.60 15.41 -20.01
N GLN A 355 10.52 16.37 -19.80
CA GLN A 355 10.74 16.99 -18.48
C GLN A 355 9.48 17.72 -17.98
N LYS A 356 8.83 18.48 -18.86
CA LYS A 356 7.59 19.21 -18.56
C LYS A 356 6.50 18.71 -19.48
N ARG A 357 5.32 18.42 -18.91
CA ARG A 357 4.13 18.05 -19.66
C ARG A 357 2.92 18.81 -19.12
N GLU A 358 2.15 19.41 -20.02
CA GLU A 358 0.86 20.01 -19.70
C GLU A 358 -0.28 19.14 -20.24
N SER A 359 -1.37 19.05 -19.50
CA SER A 359 -2.57 18.31 -19.90
C SER A 359 -3.81 18.88 -19.24
N ILE A 360 -4.95 18.82 -19.92
CA ILE A 360 -6.24 19.22 -19.37
C ILE A 360 -7.08 17.97 -19.11
N ASN A 361 -7.62 17.84 -17.90
CA ASN A 361 -8.57 16.79 -17.59
C ASN A 361 -9.94 17.13 -18.21
N GLN A 362 -10.34 16.35 -19.21
CA GLN A 362 -11.56 16.62 -20.00
C GLN A 362 -12.85 16.61 -19.17
N LYS A 363 -12.88 15.88 -18.05
CA LYS A 363 -14.07 15.79 -17.18
C LYS A 363 -14.19 16.99 -16.23
N THR A 364 -13.07 17.47 -15.71
CA THR A 364 -13.04 18.48 -14.64
C THR A 364 -12.59 19.86 -15.11
N GLY A 365 -11.96 19.96 -16.27
CA GLY A 365 -11.37 21.21 -16.78
C GLY A 365 -10.07 21.63 -16.07
N VAL A 366 -9.54 20.82 -15.15
CA VAL A 366 -8.28 21.13 -14.45
C VAL A 366 -7.10 21.01 -15.40
N LYS A 367 -6.21 22.00 -15.36
CA LYS A 367 -4.92 21.96 -16.02
C LYS A 367 -3.87 21.37 -15.09
N PHE A 368 -3.20 20.32 -15.55
CA PHE A 368 -2.08 19.70 -14.85
C PHE A 368 -0.77 20.06 -15.54
N ILE A 369 0.24 20.44 -14.74
CA ILE A 369 1.61 20.67 -15.21
C ILE A 369 2.54 19.72 -14.45
N ASN A 370 3.10 18.74 -15.15
CA ASN A 370 3.95 17.71 -14.54
C ASN A 370 5.40 17.96 -14.91
N TYR A 371 6.26 18.09 -13.91
CA TYR A 371 7.69 18.23 -14.02
C TYR A 371 8.39 16.93 -13.61
N LYS A 372 9.51 16.61 -14.25
CA LYS A 372 10.36 15.47 -13.89
C LYS A 372 11.76 15.92 -13.57
N THR A 373 12.34 15.32 -12.55
CA THR A 373 13.76 15.49 -12.22
C THR A 373 14.36 14.14 -11.82
N ASN A 374 15.65 13.96 -12.12
CA ASN A 374 16.43 12.88 -11.55
C ASN A 374 17.33 13.40 -10.41
N ASN A 375 17.21 14.67 -10.03
CA ASN A 375 18.00 15.29 -8.98
C ASN A 375 17.25 15.27 -7.64
N PRO A 376 17.66 14.45 -6.66
CA PRO A 376 17.05 14.45 -5.34
C PRO A 376 17.23 15.79 -4.61
N GLU A 377 18.28 16.55 -4.87
CA GLU A 377 18.51 17.86 -4.23
C GLU A 377 17.48 18.90 -4.65
N LEU A 378 16.92 18.77 -5.86
CA LEU A 378 15.84 19.64 -6.34
C LEU A 378 14.48 19.25 -5.77
N PHE A 379 14.29 17.97 -5.43
CA PHE A 379 13.02 17.43 -4.94
C PHE A 379 12.87 17.54 -3.41
N TRP A 380 13.92 17.19 -2.67
CA TRP A 380 13.97 17.15 -1.21
C TRP A 380 14.39 18.48 -0.57
N THR A 381 14.27 19.59 -1.31
CA THR A 381 14.63 20.92 -0.81
C THR A 381 13.97 21.20 0.53
N THR A 382 14.72 21.86 1.42
CA THR A 382 14.15 22.37 2.67
C THR A 382 13.15 23.47 2.36
N PRO A 383 12.09 23.62 3.17
CA PRO A 383 11.20 24.77 3.06
C PRO A 383 11.99 26.08 3.17
N ARG A 384 11.53 27.11 2.46
CA ARG A 384 12.09 28.46 2.53
C ARG A 384 11.31 29.33 3.49
#